data_AF-A0A2V2W1B6-F1
#
_entry.id   AF-A0A2V2W1B6-F1
#
_cell.length_a   1.000
_cell.length_b   1.000
_cell.length_c   1.000
_cell.angle_alpha   90.00
_cell.angle_beta   90.00
_cell.angle_gamma   90.00
#
_symmetry.space_group_name_H-M   'P 1'
#
loop_
_entity.id
_entity.type
_entity.pdbx_description
1 polymer ?
#
loop_
_entity_poly.entity_id
_entity_poly.type
_entity_poly.pdbx_seq_one_letter_code
_entity_poly.pdbx_strand_id
1 'polypeptide(L)'
;MNGKLHRLLQRIASPHLALRLTKEELCLSMAAVARLRLRKEELLHLPLDSIITRTQRVSHLCSPIELGMISDGASALFCNRADMADALVCELYAAIGKGATTRLDHVTAVVRYASTLGSYSNETIPVILMSAPKILSKKDSGSTLQLFLRVAQAHLSETEFHSLVEELRKRASPEQMKDVNEKCILPLIERGSQTEAEEENDEEMMMITII
;
A
#
# COMPACT_ATOMS: atom_id res chain seq x y z
N MET A 1 -9.58 24.40 0.93
CA MET A 1 -8.26 24.59 0.30
C MET A 1 -8.02 26.06 -0.01
N ASN A 2 -6.80 26.59 0.18
CA ASN A 2 -6.45 27.93 -0.29
C ASN A 2 -6.58 27.99 -1.82
N GLY A 3 -7.31 28.98 -2.36
CA GLY A 3 -7.53 29.10 -3.81
C GLY A 3 -6.25 29.25 -4.65
N LYS A 4 -5.14 29.70 -4.03
CA LYS A 4 -3.82 29.68 -4.67
C LYS A 4 -3.29 28.26 -4.87
N LEU A 5 -3.44 27.39 -3.87
CA LEU A 5 -3.01 25.99 -3.94
C LEU A 5 -3.82 25.22 -4.98
N HIS A 6 -5.13 25.41 -5.01
CA HIS A 6 -5.98 24.78 -6.03
C HIS A 6 -5.57 25.17 -7.46
N ARG A 7 -5.30 26.46 -7.69
CA ARG A 7 -4.80 26.94 -8.99
C ARG A 7 -3.44 26.36 -9.37
N LEU A 8 -2.53 26.17 -8.40
CA LEU A 8 -1.25 25.52 -8.64
C LEU A 8 -1.43 24.05 -9.04
N LEU A 9 -2.28 23.30 -8.32
CA LEU A 9 -2.59 21.91 -8.65
C LEU A 9 -3.24 21.79 -10.04
N GLN A 10 -4.18 22.68 -10.37
CA GLN A 10 -4.77 22.75 -11.71
C GLN A 10 -3.71 23.01 -12.79
N ARG A 11 -2.77 23.93 -12.53
CA ARG A 11 -1.69 24.22 -13.48
C ARG A 11 -0.78 23.01 -13.68
N ILE A 12 -0.37 22.34 -12.60
CA ILE A 12 0.45 21.12 -12.65
C ILE A 12 -0.26 20.01 -13.42
N ALA A 13 -1.56 19.83 -13.20
CA ALA A 13 -2.37 18.83 -13.89
C ALA A 13 -2.74 19.21 -15.33
N SER A 14 -2.56 20.48 -15.73
CA SER A 14 -2.95 20.93 -17.07
C SER A 14 -2.13 20.22 -18.16
N PRO A 15 -2.75 19.86 -19.31
CA PRO A 15 -2.05 19.13 -20.37
C PRO A 15 -0.79 19.84 -20.88
N HIS A 16 -0.84 21.17 -20.97
CA HIS A 16 0.26 22.03 -21.43
C HIS A 16 1.52 21.89 -20.58
N LEU A 17 1.37 21.64 -19.28
CA LEU A 17 2.49 21.47 -18.35
C LEU A 17 2.78 19.99 -18.11
N ALA A 18 1.78 19.22 -17.68
CA ALA A 18 1.93 17.82 -17.27
C ALA A 18 2.61 16.94 -18.32
N LEU A 19 2.24 17.08 -19.60
CA LEU A 19 2.81 16.26 -20.68
C LEU A 19 4.26 16.61 -21.01
N ARG A 20 4.75 17.77 -20.57
CA ARG A 20 6.10 18.30 -20.84
C ARG A 20 7.06 18.15 -19.66
N LEU A 21 6.56 17.80 -18.47
CA LEU A 21 7.40 17.60 -17.30
C LEU A 21 8.48 16.57 -17.60
N THR A 22 9.74 16.84 -17.25
CA THR A 22 10.75 15.78 -17.24
C THR A 22 10.36 14.70 -16.23
N LYS A 23 11.08 13.56 -16.26
CA LYS A 23 10.87 12.49 -15.28
C LYS A 23 11.06 13.06 -13.85
N GLU A 24 12.15 13.79 -13.64
CA GLU A 24 12.53 14.37 -12.36
C GLU A 24 11.49 15.39 -11.89
N GLU A 25 11.02 16.27 -12.79
CA GLU A 25 9.99 17.27 -12.48
C GLU A 25 8.67 16.60 -12.08
N LEU A 26 8.26 15.53 -12.76
CA LEU A 26 7.08 14.76 -12.40
C LEU A 26 7.25 14.14 -11.01
N CYS A 27 8.35 13.43 -10.76
CA CYS A 27 8.58 12.74 -9.49
C CYS A 27 8.60 13.72 -8.31
N LEU A 28 9.33 14.84 -8.45
CA LEU A 28 9.39 15.88 -7.42
C LEU A 28 8.05 16.58 -7.21
N SER A 29 7.28 16.82 -8.29
CA SER A 29 5.93 17.37 -8.17
C SER A 29 5.00 16.43 -7.41
N MET A 30 5.04 15.13 -7.72
CA MET A 30 4.22 14.12 -7.04
C MET A 30 4.63 13.94 -5.58
N ALA A 31 5.93 13.95 -5.27
CA ALA A 31 6.43 13.96 -3.90
C ALA A 31 6.00 15.21 -3.12
N ALA A 32 6.01 16.38 -3.75
CA ALA A 32 5.52 17.61 -3.13
C ALA A 32 4.01 17.53 -2.86
N VAL A 33 3.23 17.00 -3.80
CA VAL A 33 1.79 16.80 -3.67
C VAL A 33 1.46 15.82 -2.54
N ALA A 34 2.22 14.74 -2.38
CA ALA A 34 2.04 13.77 -1.30
C ALA A 34 2.15 14.39 0.11
N ARG A 35 2.88 15.50 0.24
CA ARG A 35 3.05 16.22 1.51
C ARG A 35 1.91 17.20 1.81
N LEU A 36 1.03 17.44 0.84
CA LEU A 36 -0.13 18.30 1.01
C LEU A 36 -1.25 17.53 1.71
N ARG A 37 -1.86 18.14 2.72
CA ARG A 37 -3.04 17.58 3.41
C ARG A 37 -4.31 17.90 2.64
N LEU A 38 -4.44 17.31 1.45
CA LEU A 38 -5.58 17.53 0.55
C LEU A 38 -6.76 16.67 0.97
N ARG A 39 -7.97 17.22 0.86
CA ARG A 39 -9.22 16.44 1.01
C ARG A 39 -9.79 16.11 -0.37
N LYS A 40 -10.47 14.97 -0.47
CA LYS A 40 -11.01 14.47 -1.76
C LYS A 40 -11.94 15.47 -2.43
N GLU A 41 -12.74 16.18 -1.64
CA GLU A 41 -13.71 17.17 -2.11
C GLU A 41 -13.01 18.37 -2.79
N GLU A 42 -11.76 18.66 -2.42
CA GLU A 42 -10.99 19.79 -2.94
C GLU A 42 -10.40 19.51 -4.34
N LEU A 43 -10.48 18.25 -4.80
CA LEU A 43 -9.77 17.74 -5.97
C LEU A 43 -10.71 17.23 -7.08
N LEU A 44 -12.03 17.27 -6.87
CA LEU A 44 -13.08 16.70 -7.75
C LEU A 44 -13.01 17.15 -9.23
N HIS A 45 -12.30 18.24 -9.54
CA HIS A 45 -12.21 18.82 -10.89
C HIS A 45 -10.78 18.92 -11.42
N LEU A 46 -9.82 18.22 -10.82
CA LEU A 46 -8.45 18.20 -11.34
C LEU A 46 -8.34 17.27 -12.55
N PRO A 47 -7.83 17.74 -13.71
CA PRO A 47 -7.69 16.93 -14.92
C PRO A 47 -6.44 16.04 -14.83
N LEU A 48 -6.52 14.96 -14.06
CA LEU A 48 -5.36 14.09 -13.79
C LEU A 48 -4.86 13.31 -15.02
N ASP A 49 -5.65 13.19 -16.09
CA ASP A 49 -5.33 12.37 -17.27
C ASP A 49 -3.96 12.67 -17.88
N SER A 50 -3.54 13.93 -17.86
CA SER A 50 -2.24 14.32 -18.41
C SER A 50 -1.08 13.90 -17.50
N ILE A 51 -1.28 13.89 -16.18
CA ILE A 51 -0.30 13.35 -15.22
C ILE A 51 -0.21 11.83 -15.42
N ILE A 52 -1.34 11.13 -15.52
CA ILE A 52 -1.40 9.68 -15.74
C ILE A 52 -0.68 9.29 -17.03
N THR A 53 -1.03 9.96 -18.14
CA THR A 53 -0.41 9.74 -19.45
C THR A 53 1.10 9.98 -19.38
N ARG A 54 1.53 11.02 -18.66
CA ARG A 54 2.95 11.29 -18.50
C ARG A 54 3.63 10.21 -17.67
N THR A 55 3.05 9.79 -16.55
CA THR A 55 3.56 8.71 -15.70
C THR A 55 3.78 7.44 -16.52
N GLN A 56 2.78 6.98 -17.29
CA GLN A 56 2.90 5.77 -18.10
C GLN A 56 4.03 5.86 -19.13
N ARG A 57 4.29 7.06 -19.67
CA ARG A 57 5.39 7.29 -20.63
C ARG A 57 6.77 7.31 -19.99
N VAL A 58 6.90 7.56 -18.69
CA VAL A 58 8.21 7.71 -18.03
C VAL A 58 8.49 6.69 -16.95
N SER A 59 7.50 5.87 -16.55
CA SER A 59 7.64 4.90 -15.45
C SER A 59 8.80 3.93 -15.66
N HIS A 60 9.03 3.49 -16.89
CA HIS A 60 10.16 2.61 -17.25
C HIS A 60 11.55 3.24 -17.08
N LEU A 61 11.62 4.57 -16.95
CA LEU A 61 12.84 5.34 -16.67
C LEU A 61 13.00 5.67 -15.19
N CYS A 62 12.00 5.35 -14.37
CA CYS A 62 11.98 5.65 -12.94
C CYS A 62 12.71 4.56 -12.15
N SER A 63 13.51 5.01 -11.20
CA SER A 63 14.01 4.19 -10.10
C SER A 63 12.87 3.81 -9.15
N PRO A 64 13.05 2.79 -8.30
CA PRO A 64 12.06 2.42 -7.29
C PRO A 64 11.65 3.58 -6.37
N ILE A 65 12.60 4.45 -6.01
CA ILE A 65 12.35 5.69 -5.25
C ILE A 65 11.34 6.57 -5.98
N GLU A 66 11.57 6.81 -7.26
CA GLU A 66 10.74 7.66 -8.11
C GLU A 66 9.35 7.06 -8.35
N LEU A 67 9.25 5.74 -8.52
CA LEU A 67 7.97 5.03 -8.57
C LEU A 67 7.18 5.20 -7.25
N GLY A 68 7.85 5.15 -6.11
CA GLY A 68 7.26 5.44 -4.80
C GLY A 68 6.74 6.87 -4.70
N MET A 69 7.53 7.86 -5.13
CA MET A 69 7.12 9.28 -5.16
C MET A 69 5.86 9.51 -6.00
N ILE A 70 5.80 8.89 -7.18
CA ILE A 70 4.63 8.98 -8.06
C ILE A 70 3.40 8.33 -7.40
N SER A 71 3.57 7.15 -6.79
CA SER A 71 2.49 6.41 -6.14
C SER A 71 1.90 7.16 -4.94
N ASP A 72 2.76 7.78 -4.12
CA ASP A 72 2.33 8.60 -3.00
C ASP A 72 1.58 9.86 -3.46
N GLY A 73 2.08 10.54 -4.49
CA GLY A 73 1.38 11.67 -5.09
C GLY A 73 0.04 11.27 -5.70
N ALA A 74 -0.03 10.11 -6.37
CA ALA A 74 -1.26 9.61 -6.98
C ALA A 74 -2.32 9.28 -5.91
N SER A 75 -1.88 8.67 -4.81
CA SER A 75 -2.72 8.41 -3.64
C SER A 75 -3.25 9.72 -3.02
N ALA A 76 -2.39 10.73 -2.86
CA ALA A 76 -2.79 12.04 -2.31
C ALA A 76 -3.74 12.83 -3.23
N LEU A 77 -3.68 12.58 -4.54
CA LEU A 77 -4.61 13.13 -5.53
C LEU A 77 -5.91 12.33 -5.65
N PHE A 78 -6.06 11.23 -4.91
CA PHE A 78 -7.17 10.28 -5.05
C PHE A 78 -7.34 9.80 -6.50
N CYS A 79 -6.20 9.60 -7.20
CA CYS A 79 -6.18 9.11 -8.57
C CYS A 79 -6.72 7.67 -8.59
N ASN A 80 -7.86 7.44 -9.25
CA ASN A 80 -8.48 6.12 -9.30
C ASN A 80 -8.28 5.46 -10.68
N ARG A 81 -7.02 5.13 -11.02
CA ARG A 81 -6.65 4.67 -12.37
C ARG A 81 -5.80 3.40 -12.35
N ALA A 82 -6.44 2.30 -12.74
CA ALA A 82 -5.85 0.96 -12.79
C ALA A 82 -4.67 0.86 -13.77
N ASP A 83 -4.79 1.47 -14.95
CA ASP A 83 -3.74 1.50 -15.98
C ASP A 83 -2.46 2.22 -15.51
N MET A 84 -2.58 3.17 -14.58
CA MET A 84 -1.43 3.78 -13.91
C MET A 84 -0.84 2.85 -12.84
N ALA A 85 -1.69 2.17 -12.06
CA ALA A 85 -1.24 1.22 -11.06
C ALA A 85 -0.50 0.03 -11.69
N ASP A 86 -1.01 -0.52 -12.79
CA ASP A 86 -0.34 -1.60 -13.54
C ASP A 86 1.05 -1.17 -14.00
N ALA A 87 1.17 0.02 -14.59
CA ALA A 87 2.48 0.54 -15.01
C ALA A 87 3.45 0.65 -13.83
N LEU A 88 3.01 1.17 -12.69
CA LEU A 88 3.88 1.32 -11.50
C LEU A 88 4.26 -0.03 -10.88
N VAL A 89 3.33 -0.98 -10.81
CA VAL A 89 3.55 -2.33 -10.28
C VAL A 89 4.50 -3.11 -11.17
N CYS A 90 4.28 -3.11 -12.49
CA CYS A 90 5.14 -3.80 -13.45
C CYS A 90 6.57 -3.26 -13.43
N GLU A 91 6.75 -1.94 -13.42
CA GLU A 91 8.09 -1.35 -13.39
C GLU A 91 8.80 -1.57 -12.05
N LEU A 92 8.07 -1.55 -10.93
CA LEU A 92 8.64 -1.90 -9.63
C LEU A 92 9.09 -3.37 -9.61
N TYR A 93 8.26 -4.29 -10.10
CA TYR A 93 8.59 -5.70 -10.20
C TYR A 93 9.86 -5.92 -11.05
N ALA A 94 9.92 -5.29 -12.22
CA ALA A 94 11.09 -5.37 -13.10
C ALA A 94 12.35 -4.80 -12.44
N ALA A 95 12.23 -3.68 -11.71
CA ALA A 95 13.36 -3.07 -11.01
C ALA A 95 13.89 -3.96 -9.86
N ILE A 96 12.99 -4.59 -9.08
CA ILE A 96 13.37 -5.56 -8.05
C ILE A 96 14.08 -6.76 -8.67
N GLY A 97 13.54 -7.31 -9.77
CA GLY A 97 14.14 -8.43 -10.48
C GLY A 97 15.55 -8.13 -11.02
N LYS A 98 15.83 -6.87 -11.37
CA LYS A 98 17.15 -6.40 -11.81
C LYS A 98 18.10 -6.03 -10.67
N GLY A 99 17.68 -6.17 -9.40
CA GLY A 99 18.49 -5.81 -8.24
C GLY A 99 18.68 -4.30 -8.04
N ALA A 100 17.75 -3.48 -8.53
CA ALA A 100 17.81 -2.03 -8.32
C ALA A 100 17.74 -1.70 -6.82
N THR A 101 18.46 -0.67 -6.40
CA THR A 101 18.43 -0.16 -5.02
C THR A 101 17.00 0.23 -4.64
N THR A 102 16.38 -0.56 -3.77
CA THR A 102 14.99 -0.43 -3.35
C THR A 102 14.91 -0.48 -1.83
N ARG A 103 13.86 0.13 -1.27
CA ARG A 103 13.55 0.14 0.16
C ARG A 103 12.09 -0.25 0.37
N LEU A 104 11.77 -0.71 1.58
CA LEU A 104 10.42 -1.18 1.91
C LEU A 104 9.35 -0.11 1.78
N ASP A 105 9.67 1.15 2.08
CA ASP A 105 8.74 2.27 1.94
C ASP A 105 8.32 2.49 0.48
N HIS A 106 9.24 2.37 -0.48
CA HIS A 106 8.92 2.49 -1.91
C HIS A 106 7.98 1.37 -2.39
N VAL A 107 8.25 0.13 -1.97
CA VAL A 107 7.36 -1.00 -2.27
C VAL A 107 5.97 -0.77 -1.66
N THR A 108 5.95 -0.34 -0.40
CA THR A 108 4.72 -0.07 0.33
C THR A 108 3.91 1.04 -0.34
N ALA A 109 4.55 2.10 -0.83
CA ALA A 109 3.89 3.20 -1.53
C ALA A 109 3.18 2.73 -2.81
N VAL A 110 3.87 1.95 -3.66
CA VAL A 110 3.30 1.41 -4.90
C VAL A 110 2.14 0.48 -4.63
N VAL A 111 2.30 -0.48 -3.72
CA VAL A 111 1.23 -1.44 -3.39
C VAL A 111 0.05 -0.72 -2.75
N ARG A 112 0.29 0.20 -1.81
CA ARG A 112 -0.77 0.98 -1.17
C ARG A 112 -1.59 1.78 -2.17
N TYR A 113 -0.94 2.41 -3.15
CA TYR A 113 -1.66 3.12 -4.22
C TYR A 113 -2.60 2.16 -4.96
N ALA A 114 -2.08 1.01 -5.40
CA ALA A 114 -2.88 -0.02 -6.03
C ALA A 114 -4.07 -0.48 -5.16
N SER A 115 -3.86 -0.63 -3.84
CA SER A 115 -4.93 -1.00 -2.90
C SER A 115 -6.05 0.04 -2.77
N THR A 116 -5.79 1.32 -3.09
CA THR A 116 -6.85 2.33 -3.07
C THR A 116 -7.87 2.14 -4.20
N LEU A 117 -7.53 1.34 -5.21
CA LEU A 117 -8.37 1.03 -6.35
C LEU A 117 -9.20 -0.21 -6.01
N GLY A 118 -10.34 -0.04 -5.33
CA GLY A 118 -11.04 -1.15 -4.65
C GLY A 118 -11.39 -2.40 -5.49
N SER A 119 -11.54 -2.28 -6.82
CA SER A 119 -11.80 -3.43 -7.72
C SER A 119 -10.55 -3.91 -8.47
N TYR A 120 -9.38 -3.36 -8.18
CA TYR A 120 -8.13 -3.69 -8.84
C TYR A 120 -7.47 -4.88 -8.15
N SER A 121 -7.19 -5.91 -8.93
CA SER A 121 -6.39 -7.07 -8.52
C SER A 121 -5.23 -7.23 -9.49
N ASN A 122 -4.02 -7.36 -8.97
CA ASN A 122 -2.84 -7.63 -9.78
C ASN A 122 -2.02 -8.73 -9.09
N GLU A 123 -1.89 -9.87 -9.77
CA GLU A 123 -1.20 -11.07 -9.28
C GLU A 123 0.30 -10.83 -8.99
N THR A 124 0.87 -9.75 -9.52
CA THR A 124 2.25 -9.34 -9.27
C THR A 124 2.42 -8.76 -7.87
N ILE A 125 1.36 -8.21 -7.26
CA ILE A 125 1.44 -7.60 -5.92
C ILE A 125 1.89 -8.63 -4.86
N PRO A 126 1.25 -9.81 -4.73
CA PRO A 126 1.74 -10.85 -3.83
C PRO A 126 3.21 -11.20 -4.05
N VAL A 127 3.65 -11.34 -5.30
CA VAL A 127 5.04 -11.69 -5.64
C VAL A 127 6.02 -10.59 -5.19
N ILE A 128 5.68 -9.32 -5.39
CA ILE A 128 6.47 -8.18 -4.92
C ILE A 128 6.57 -8.20 -3.39
N LEU A 129 5.45 -8.37 -2.70
CA LEU A 129 5.39 -8.40 -1.24
C LEU A 129 6.23 -9.54 -0.66
N MET A 130 6.11 -10.75 -1.22
CA MET A 130 6.89 -11.91 -0.81
C MET A 130 8.39 -11.78 -1.11
N SER A 131 8.77 -10.94 -2.08
CA SER A 131 10.18 -10.65 -2.41
C SER A 131 10.79 -9.54 -1.55
N ALA A 132 9.95 -8.66 -0.99
CA ALA A 132 10.37 -7.46 -0.26
C ALA A 132 11.22 -7.71 1.01
N PRO A 133 11.16 -8.85 1.74
CA PRO A 133 12.08 -9.09 2.85
C PRO A 133 13.56 -9.02 2.45
N LYS A 134 13.88 -9.33 1.19
CA LYS A 134 15.26 -9.30 0.66
C LYS A 134 15.85 -7.89 0.62
N ILE A 135 15.01 -6.87 0.57
CA ILE A 135 15.42 -5.45 0.49
C ILE A 135 15.27 -4.71 1.83
N LEU A 136 14.90 -5.42 2.91
CA LEU A 136 14.84 -4.84 4.25
C LEU A 136 16.23 -4.31 4.66
N SER A 137 16.28 -3.03 5.01
CA SER A 137 17.50 -2.36 5.47
C SER A 137 17.47 -2.18 6.99
N LYS A 138 18.65 -2.22 7.63
CA LYS A 138 18.80 -1.80 9.04
C LYS A 138 18.45 -0.32 9.27
N LYS A 139 18.40 0.47 8.20
CA LYS A 139 18.00 1.89 8.24
C LYS A 139 16.48 2.08 8.11
N ASP A 140 15.72 1.02 7.87
CA ASP A 140 14.26 1.12 7.87
C ASP A 140 13.77 1.23 9.33
N SER A 141 12.80 2.10 9.58
CA SER A 141 12.22 2.22 10.92
C SER A 141 11.20 1.10 11.17
N GLY A 142 10.93 0.82 12.44
CA GLY A 142 9.85 -0.09 12.82
C GLY A 142 8.48 0.36 12.29
N SER A 143 8.25 1.67 12.16
CA SER A 143 7.03 2.22 11.54
C SER A 143 6.91 1.89 10.05
N THR A 144 8.01 1.88 9.29
CA THR A 144 8.01 1.46 7.88
C THR A 144 7.67 -0.02 7.78
N LEU A 145 8.28 -0.84 8.65
CA LEU A 145 8.01 -2.28 8.70
C LEU A 145 6.55 -2.58 9.08
N GLN A 146 6.00 -1.85 10.05
CA GLN A 146 4.60 -1.97 10.44
C GLN A 146 3.64 -1.61 9.29
N LEU A 147 3.92 -0.53 8.57
CA LEU A 147 3.10 -0.13 7.43
C LEU A 147 3.16 -1.17 6.32
N PHE A 148 4.35 -1.69 6.03
CA PHE A 148 4.54 -2.77 5.07
C PHE A 148 3.73 -4.02 5.47
N LEU A 149 3.81 -4.46 6.72
CA LEU A 149 3.06 -5.62 7.23
C LEU A 149 1.55 -5.43 7.10
N ARG A 150 1.02 -4.23 7.40
CA ARG A 150 -0.41 -3.93 7.22
C ARG A 150 -0.83 -4.06 5.76
N VAL A 151 -0.01 -3.56 4.84
CA VAL A 151 -0.28 -3.67 3.40
C VAL A 151 -0.21 -5.13 2.98
N ALA A 152 0.80 -5.87 3.42
CA ALA A 152 0.96 -7.28 3.10
C ALA A 152 -0.22 -8.14 3.57
N GLN A 153 -0.70 -7.91 4.80
CA GLN A 153 -1.84 -8.63 5.36
C GLN A 153 -3.12 -8.49 4.53
N ALA A 154 -3.29 -7.36 3.84
CA ALA A 154 -4.47 -7.11 3.01
C ALA A 154 -4.41 -7.79 1.62
N HIS A 155 -3.24 -8.30 1.19
CA HIS A 155 -3.05 -8.83 -0.17
C HIS A 155 -2.56 -10.27 -0.22
N LEU A 156 -2.12 -10.82 0.92
CA LEU A 156 -1.59 -12.16 1.02
C LEU A 156 -2.62 -13.06 1.72
N SER A 157 -2.63 -14.33 1.34
CA SER A 157 -3.29 -15.35 2.16
C SER A 157 -2.63 -15.44 3.54
N GLU A 158 -3.35 -16.02 4.51
CA GLU A 158 -2.84 -16.17 5.88
C GLU A 158 -1.51 -16.94 5.93
N THR A 159 -1.37 -17.98 5.12
CA THR A 159 -0.15 -18.80 5.02
C THR A 159 1.03 -18.03 4.42
N GLU A 160 0.79 -17.26 3.35
CA GLU A 160 1.78 -16.39 2.74
C GLU A 160 2.21 -15.27 3.70
N PHE A 161 1.25 -14.66 4.39
CA PHE A 161 1.51 -13.60 5.36
C PHE A 161 2.35 -14.12 6.54
N HIS A 162 2.03 -15.29 7.09
CA HIS A 162 2.86 -15.90 8.13
C HIS A 162 4.28 -16.20 7.63
N SER A 163 4.41 -16.74 6.43
CA SER A 163 5.72 -17.02 5.81
C SER A 163 6.52 -15.74 5.62
N LEU A 164 5.89 -14.65 5.19
CA LEU A 164 6.50 -13.33 5.06
C LEU A 164 7.00 -12.80 6.41
N VAL A 165 6.19 -12.90 7.45
CA VAL A 165 6.55 -12.44 8.81
C VAL A 165 7.76 -13.21 9.34
N GLU A 166 7.82 -14.53 9.14
CA GLU A 166 8.98 -15.33 9.52
C GLU A 166 10.26 -14.90 8.77
N GLU A 167 10.17 -14.64 7.47
CA GLU A 167 11.31 -14.15 6.69
C GLU A 167 11.78 -12.75 7.14
N LEU A 168 10.86 -11.87 7.53
CA LEU A 168 11.21 -10.57 8.10
C LEU A 168 11.87 -10.71 9.47
N ARG A 169 11.37 -11.62 10.34
CA ARG A 169 11.96 -11.89 11.66
C ARG A 169 13.42 -12.32 11.59
N LYS A 170 13.78 -13.11 10.58
CA LYS A 170 15.16 -13.55 10.35
C LYS A 170 16.11 -12.40 9.94
N ARG A 171 15.57 -11.30 9.41
CA ARG A 171 16.35 -10.22 8.78
C ARG A 171 16.31 -8.90 9.54
N ALA A 172 15.22 -8.63 10.24
CA ALA A 172 15.01 -7.42 11.00
C ALA A 172 15.89 -7.38 12.26
N SER A 173 16.30 -6.18 12.66
CA SER A 173 16.97 -6.01 13.95
C SER A 173 15.98 -6.17 15.11
N PRO A 174 16.46 -6.48 16.33
CA PRO A 174 15.61 -6.56 17.52
C PRO A 174 14.80 -5.29 17.78
N GLU A 175 15.36 -4.11 17.49
CA GLU A 175 14.69 -2.82 17.65
C GLU A 175 13.54 -2.65 16.63
N GLN A 176 13.78 -3.03 15.37
CA GLN A 176 12.75 -3.01 14.33
C GLN A 176 11.59 -3.97 14.68
N MET A 177 11.90 -5.13 15.24
CA MET A 177 10.91 -6.12 15.64
C MET A 177 10.17 -5.76 16.94
N LYS A 178 10.79 -4.99 17.84
CA LYS A 178 10.13 -4.50 19.05
C LYS A 178 8.92 -3.66 18.70
N ASP A 179 9.09 -2.70 17.80
CA ASP A 179 8.01 -1.82 17.31
C ASP A 179 6.88 -2.60 16.62
N VAL A 180 7.22 -3.68 15.91
CA VAL A 180 6.25 -4.57 15.25
C VAL A 180 5.51 -5.42 16.29
N ASN A 181 6.20 -6.03 17.23
CA ASN A 181 5.59 -6.92 18.21
C ASN A 181 4.66 -6.15 19.17
N GLU A 182 5.02 -4.92 19.53
CA GLU A 182 4.20 -4.06 20.38
C GLU A 182 2.91 -3.55 19.69
N LYS A 183 2.88 -3.47 18.34
CA LYS A 183 1.78 -2.83 17.60
C LYS A 183 1.07 -3.69 16.55
N CYS A 184 1.62 -4.83 16.15
CA CYS A 184 1.04 -5.73 15.12
C CYS A 184 0.51 -7.06 15.68
N ILE A 185 0.84 -7.46 16.91
CA ILE A 185 0.41 -8.76 17.48
C ILE A 185 -1.01 -8.71 18.10
N LEU A 186 -1.61 -7.54 18.26
CA LEU A 186 -2.88 -7.38 19.00
C LEU A 186 -4.20 -7.80 18.30
N PRO A 187 -4.20 -8.50 17.14
CA PRO A 187 -5.36 -9.35 16.86
C PRO A 187 -5.01 -10.79 16.43
N LEU A 188 -3.79 -11.28 16.69
CA LEU A 188 -3.42 -12.67 16.35
C LEU A 188 -3.77 -13.70 17.43
N ILE A 189 -4.17 -13.28 18.64
CA ILE A 189 -4.43 -14.20 19.77
C ILE A 189 -5.93 -14.43 20.03
N GLU A 190 -6.83 -13.51 19.65
CA GLU A 190 -8.26 -13.64 19.98
C GLU A 190 -9.12 -14.38 18.94
N ARG A 191 -8.56 -14.84 17.82
CA ARG A 191 -9.30 -15.65 16.82
C ARG A 191 -9.11 -17.16 16.94
N GLY A 192 -8.31 -17.63 17.89
CA GLY A 192 -8.05 -19.05 18.12
C GLY A 192 -8.50 -19.52 19.50
N SER A 193 -9.81 -19.56 19.76
CA SER A 193 -10.44 -20.40 20.81
C SER A 193 -11.96 -20.22 20.83
N GLN A 194 -12.63 -20.64 19.77
CA GLN A 194 -14.00 -21.14 19.87
C GLN A 194 -14.05 -22.50 19.19
N THR A 195 -13.39 -23.46 19.83
CA THR A 195 -13.63 -24.88 19.59
C THR A 195 -14.68 -25.32 20.61
N GLU A 196 -15.85 -25.66 20.08
CA GLU A 196 -16.77 -26.70 20.56
C GLU A 196 -16.95 -26.87 22.07
N ALA A 197 -18.09 -26.40 22.58
CA ALA A 197 -18.77 -27.04 23.69
C ALA A 197 -20.05 -27.67 23.13
N GLU A 198 -20.03 -28.99 23.03
CA GLU A 198 -21.21 -29.83 22.82
C GLU A 198 -22.22 -29.54 23.94
N GLU A 199 -23.41 -29.04 23.59
CA GLU A 199 -24.55 -29.05 24.51
C GLU A 199 -25.20 -30.44 24.43
N GLU A 200 -24.69 -31.38 25.22
CA GLU A 200 -25.53 -32.43 25.80
C GLU A 200 -26.44 -31.77 26.84
N ASN A 201 -27.75 -31.77 26.59
CA ASN A 201 -28.73 -31.41 27.61
C ASN A 201 -29.82 -32.48 27.65
N ASP A 202 -29.51 -33.58 28.33
CA ASP A 202 -30.49 -34.44 28.98
C ASP A 202 -31.01 -33.70 30.23
N GLU A 203 -32.23 -33.18 30.19
CA GLU A 203 -33.02 -33.01 31.41
C GLU A 203 -34.48 -33.44 31.19
N GLU A 204 -34.77 -34.56 31.84
CA GLU A 204 -36.03 -35.24 32.02
C GLU A 204 -36.96 -34.45 32.98
N MET A 205 -38.27 -34.48 32.67
CA MET A 205 -39.42 -34.33 33.60
C MET A 205 -39.64 -32.99 34.35
N MET A 206 -40.77 -32.33 34.06
CA MET A 206 -42.01 -32.51 34.85
C MET A 206 -43.21 -31.69 34.31
N MET A 207 -44.30 -32.43 34.06
CA MET A 207 -45.70 -32.14 34.45
C MET A 207 -46.18 -30.68 34.50
N ILE A 208 -47.06 -30.30 33.57
CA ILE A 208 -48.23 -29.46 33.90
C ILE A 208 -49.47 -29.98 33.18
N THR A 209 -50.38 -30.54 33.97
CA THR A 209 -51.79 -30.82 33.66
C THR A 209 -52.56 -29.50 33.58
N ILE A 210 -53.39 -29.30 32.55
CA ILE A 210 -54.53 -28.37 32.61
C ILE A 210 -55.79 -29.09 32.11
N ILE A 211 -56.83 -28.91 32.92
CA ILE A 211 -58.21 -29.41 32.85
C ILE A 211 -58.92 -28.98 31.57
#